data_AF-A0A0N4VWC8-F1
#
_entry.id   AF-A0A0N4VWC8-F1
#
_cell.length_a   1.000
_cell.length_b   1.000
_cell.length_c   1.000
_cell.angle_alpha   90.00
_cell.angle_beta   90.00
_cell.angle_gamma   90.00
#
_symmetry.space_group_name_H-M   'P 1'
#
loop_
_entity.id
_entity.type
_entity.pdbx_description
1 polymer ?
#
loop_
_entity_poly.entity_id
_entity_poly.type
_entity_poly.pdbx_seq_one_letter_code
_entity_poly.pdbx_strand_id
1 'polypeptide(L)'
;MAKAVASGMTKLKIEEAAAKKQARIDAGKDIIVGVNKYRLAEEAKVDVLVVDNQKVREQQIAKLKQIRATRDPERAKAALAAITEGAATKANLMDLAVEASRARCTVGEISDAMEKVFTRYAAVNKMVSGAYKSEFGQSDELTKVVPGDPILWITLLYWRFP
;
A
#
# COMPACT_ATOMS: atom_id res chain seq x y z
N MET A 1 18.76 11.41 -1.97
CA MET A 1 17.69 10.41 -1.75
C MET A 1 16.56 10.48 -2.77
N ALA A 2 15.92 11.63 -3.02
CA ALA A 2 14.77 11.73 -3.94
C ALA A 2 15.02 11.10 -5.34
N LYS A 3 16.17 11.36 -5.96
CA LYS A 3 16.55 10.73 -7.26
C LYS A 3 16.69 9.20 -7.19
N ALA A 4 17.12 8.65 -6.06
CA ALA A 4 17.28 7.21 -5.87
C ALA A 4 15.94 6.50 -5.61
N VAL A 5 15.00 7.20 -4.96
CA VAL A 5 13.61 6.76 -4.84
C VAL A 5 12.93 6.77 -6.21
N ALA A 6 13.09 7.87 -6.96
CA ALA A 6 12.54 8.01 -8.30
C ALA A 6 13.08 6.97 -9.30
N SER A 7 14.35 6.56 -9.16
CA SER A 7 14.95 5.52 -10.03
C SER A 7 14.52 4.09 -9.69
N GLY A 8 13.84 3.89 -8.55
CA GLY A 8 13.41 2.59 -8.05
C GLY A 8 14.53 1.74 -7.42
N MET A 9 15.77 2.26 -7.35
CA MET A 9 16.92 1.51 -6.83
C MET A 9 16.72 1.09 -5.37
N THR A 10 16.17 1.99 -4.53
CA THR A 10 15.94 1.69 -3.11
C THR A 10 14.90 0.60 -2.93
N LYS A 11 13.80 0.64 -3.69
CA LYS A 11 12.76 -0.40 -3.67
C LYS A 11 13.34 -1.77 -4.04
N LEU A 12 14.10 -1.83 -5.14
CA LEU A 12 14.75 -3.07 -5.59
C LEU A 12 15.69 -3.68 -4.55
N LYS A 13 16.52 -2.87 -3.88
CA LYS A 13 17.44 -3.38 -2.85
C LYS A 13 16.71 -3.92 -1.63
N ILE A 14 15.59 -3.30 -1.24
CA ILE A 14 14.76 -3.78 -0.13
C ILE A 14 14.10 -5.12 -0.51
N GLU A 15 13.55 -5.21 -1.72
CA GLU A 15 12.93 -6.46 -2.22
C GLU A 15 13.96 -7.59 -2.35
N GLU A 16 15.18 -7.29 -2.83
CA GLU A 16 16.26 -8.28 -2.90
C GLU A 16 16.66 -8.78 -1.52
N ALA A 17 16.85 -7.87 -0.55
CA ALA A 17 17.18 -8.25 0.82
C ALA A 17 16.04 -9.06 1.48
N ALA A 18 14.79 -8.70 1.21
CA ALA A 18 13.63 -9.44 1.70
C ALA A 18 13.55 -10.85 1.09
N ALA A 19 13.76 -11.00 -0.22
CA ALA A 19 13.77 -12.29 -0.90
C ALA A 19 14.89 -13.20 -0.38
N LYS A 20 16.09 -12.65 -0.17
CA LYS A 20 17.23 -13.37 0.42
C LYS A 20 16.94 -13.84 1.85
N LYS A 21 16.34 -12.96 2.66
CA LYS A 21 15.96 -13.30 4.04
C LYS A 21 14.89 -14.38 4.09
N GLN A 22 13.87 -14.28 3.22
CA GLN A 22 12.83 -15.31 3.12
C GLN A 22 13.44 -16.67 2.76
N ALA A 23 14.33 -16.72 1.75
CA ALA A 23 15.02 -17.94 1.36
C ALA A 23 15.83 -18.56 2.50
N ARG A 24 16.51 -17.75 3.33
CA ARG A 24 17.27 -18.25 4.48
C ARG A 24 16.39 -18.79 5.61
N ILE A 25 15.23 -18.16 5.85
CA ILE A 25 14.25 -18.63 6.84
C ILE A 25 13.65 -19.97 6.37
N ASP A 26 13.29 -20.06 5.10
CA ASP A 26 12.67 -21.26 4.52
C ASP A 26 13.67 -22.41 4.43
N ALA A 27 14.94 -22.13 4.10
CA ALA A 27 16.02 -23.12 4.12
C ALA A 27 16.48 -23.50 5.54
N GLY A 28 15.85 -22.97 6.59
CA GLY A 28 16.18 -23.26 7.98
C GLY A 28 17.53 -22.72 8.45
N LYS A 29 18.20 -21.88 7.65
CA LYS A 29 19.47 -21.22 8.00
C LYS A 29 19.25 -20.14 9.06
N ASP A 30 18.16 -19.40 8.94
CA ASP A 30 17.73 -18.41 9.92
C ASP A 30 16.57 -19.01 10.75
N ILE A 31 16.83 -19.27 12.04
CA ILE A 31 15.88 -19.95 12.92
C ILE A 31 14.93 -18.93 13.56
N ILE A 32 13.63 -19.18 13.44
CA ILE A 32 12.54 -18.44 14.10
C ILE A 32 11.78 -19.43 14.99
N VAL A 33 11.96 -19.29 16.30
CA VAL A 33 11.31 -20.13 17.33
C VAL A 33 9.80 -19.98 17.23
N GLY A 34 9.09 -21.11 17.21
CA GLY A 34 7.63 -21.14 17.07
C GLY A 34 7.16 -21.04 15.61
N VAL A 35 8.02 -20.66 14.66
CA VAL A 35 7.64 -20.49 13.24
C VAL A 35 8.32 -21.49 12.31
N ASN A 36 9.62 -21.76 12.37
CA ASN A 36 10.26 -22.79 11.53
C ASN A 36 10.93 -23.90 12.35
N LYS A 37 11.28 -23.62 13.61
CA LYS A 37 11.83 -24.60 14.55
C LYS A 37 11.15 -24.42 15.90
N TYR A 38 11.03 -25.52 16.65
CA TYR A 38 10.39 -25.54 17.97
C TYR A 38 8.93 -25.03 17.91
N ARG A 39 8.15 -25.53 16.94
CA ARG A 39 6.72 -25.22 16.82
C ARG A 39 5.93 -25.91 17.93
N LEU A 40 4.91 -25.23 18.44
CA LEU A 40 3.92 -25.81 19.33
C LEU A 40 2.98 -26.73 18.53
N ALA A 41 2.47 -27.80 19.16
CA ALA A 41 1.51 -28.70 18.52
C ALA A 41 0.13 -28.04 18.33
N GLU A 42 -0.23 -27.12 19.22
CA GLU A 42 -1.44 -26.32 19.15
C GLU A 42 -1.12 -24.86 19.45
N GLU A 43 -1.66 -23.95 18.64
CA GLU A 43 -1.56 -22.50 18.85
C GLU A 43 -2.79 -22.00 19.61
N ALA A 44 -2.57 -21.10 20.56
CA ALA A 44 -3.67 -20.46 21.28
C ALA A 44 -4.46 -19.56 20.32
N LYS A 45 -5.79 -19.69 20.34
CA LYS A 45 -6.67 -18.80 19.59
C LYS A 45 -6.60 -17.41 20.20
N VAL A 46 -6.28 -16.41 19.37
CA VAL A 46 -6.33 -15.00 19.73
C VAL A 46 -7.54 -14.40 19.06
N ASP A 47 -8.37 -13.70 19.83
CA ASP A 47 -9.50 -12.98 19.28
C ASP A 47 -8.99 -11.77 18.49
N VAL A 48 -9.26 -11.78 17.19
CA VAL A 48 -8.93 -10.67 16.30
C VAL A 48 -10.12 -9.72 16.23
N LEU A 49 -9.85 -8.43 16.44
CA LEU A 49 -10.87 -7.41 16.26
C LEU A 49 -11.25 -7.29 14.78
N VAL A 50 -12.43 -7.76 14.43
CA VAL A 50 -13.01 -7.60 13.09
C VAL A 50 -13.78 -6.29 13.04
N VAL A 51 -13.36 -5.38 12.16
CA VAL A 51 -14.06 -4.12 11.92
C VAL A 51 -15.20 -4.34 10.93
N ASP A 52 -16.41 -3.94 11.33
CA ASP A 52 -17.57 -3.92 10.43
C ASP A 52 -17.45 -2.77 9.41
N ASN A 53 -16.89 -3.10 8.25
CA ASN A 53 -16.68 -2.16 7.17
C ASN A 53 -17.99 -1.66 6.54
N GLN A 54 -19.07 -2.44 6.58
CA GLN A 54 -20.35 -2.04 6.02
C GLN A 54 -20.97 -0.92 6.85
N LYS A 55 -21.04 -1.13 8.17
CA LYS A 55 -21.56 -0.12 9.10
C LYS A 55 -20.73 1.15 9.07
N VAL A 56 -19.40 1.04 9.06
CA VAL A 56 -18.51 2.22 8.97
C VAL A 56 -18.75 2.97 7.66
N ARG A 57 -18.84 2.26 6.52
CA ARG A 57 -19.10 2.89 5.21
C ARG A 57 -20.43 3.65 5.20
N GLU A 58 -21.50 3.05 5.69
CA GLU A 58 -22.83 3.68 5.75
C GLU A 58 -22.81 4.96 6.60
N GLN A 59 -22.15 4.91 7.76
CA GLN A 59 -21.98 6.07 8.63
C GLN A 59 -21.19 7.20 7.95
N GLN A 60 -20.12 6.88 7.22
CA GLN A 60 -19.34 7.90 6.52
C GLN A 60 -20.11 8.52 5.35
N ILE A 61 -20.88 7.72 4.60
CA ILE A 61 -21.75 8.23 3.54
C ILE A 61 -22.80 9.19 4.10
N ALA A 62 -23.43 8.84 5.23
CA ALA A 62 -24.42 9.70 5.88
C ALA A 62 -23.80 11.05 6.29
N LYS A 63 -22.62 11.03 6.94
CA LYS A 63 -21.89 12.24 7.31
C LYS A 63 -21.53 13.10 6.10
N LEU A 64 -21.04 12.50 5.02
CA LEU A 64 -20.69 13.22 3.79
C LEU A 64 -21.91 13.86 3.13
N LYS A 65 -23.05 13.17 3.10
CA LYS A 65 -24.31 13.73 2.59
C LYS A 65 -24.74 14.95 3.41
N GLN A 66 -24.70 14.84 4.74
CA GLN A 66 -25.05 15.94 5.64
C GLN A 66 -24.14 17.15 5.42
N ILE A 67 -22.82 16.95 5.41
CA ILE A 67 -21.84 18.03 5.22
C ILE A 67 -22.06 18.73 3.87
N ARG A 68 -22.28 17.97 2.80
CA ARG A 68 -22.53 18.53 1.46
C ARG A 68 -23.85 19.28 1.37
N ALA A 69 -24.87 18.87 2.13
CA ALA A 69 -26.16 19.56 2.16
C ALA A 69 -26.12 20.87 2.97
N THR A 70 -25.31 20.95 4.02
CA THR A 70 -25.28 22.12 4.92
C THR A 70 -24.19 23.14 4.60
N ARG A 71 -23.25 22.83 3.69
CA ARG A 71 -22.15 23.75 3.35
C ARG A 71 -22.59 24.82 2.35
N ASP A 72 -21.85 25.93 2.33
CA ASP A 72 -21.93 26.92 1.26
C ASP A 72 -21.27 26.37 -0.02
N PRO A 73 -22.06 26.10 -1.09
CA PRO A 73 -21.54 25.49 -2.30
C PRO A 73 -20.61 26.42 -3.09
N GLU A 74 -20.88 27.73 -3.10
CA GLU A 74 -20.08 28.70 -3.86
C GLU A 74 -18.74 28.93 -3.17
N ARG A 75 -18.73 29.04 -1.84
CA ARG A 75 -17.49 29.12 -1.08
C ARG A 75 -16.62 27.88 -1.24
N ALA A 76 -17.23 26.69 -1.22
CA ALA A 76 -16.50 25.44 -1.44
C ALA A 76 -15.90 25.39 -2.85
N LYS A 77 -16.67 25.76 -3.88
CA LYS A 77 -16.20 25.81 -5.27
C LYS A 77 -15.05 26.79 -5.46
N ALA A 78 -15.15 27.99 -4.88
CA ALA A 78 -14.09 29.00 -4.93
C ALA A 78 -12.81 28.51 -4.25
N ALA A 79 -12.91 27.88 -3.07
CA ALA A 79 -11.76 27.35 -2.36
C ALA A 79 -11.05 26.23 -3.14
N LEU A 80 -11.80 25.33 -3.79
CA LEU A 80 -11.23 24.27 -4.63
C LEU A 80 -10.57 24.81 -5.91
N ALA A 81 -11.14 25.87 -6.50
CA ALA A 81 -10.52 26.56 -7.63
C ALA A 81 -9.18 27.19 -7.22
N ALA A 82 -9.13 27.85 -6.07
CA ALA A 82 -7.91 28.44 -5.52
C ALA A 82 -6.83 27.39 -5.25
N ILE A 83 -7.18 26.19 -4.77
CA ILE A 83 -6.23 25.08 -4.63
C ILE A 83 -5.67 24.65 -5.99
N THR A 84 -6.53 24.55 -7.01
CA THR A 84 -6.10 24.13 -8.36
C THR A 84 -5.12 25.17 -8.96
N GLU A 85 -5.43 26.46 -8.82
CA GLU A 85 -4.54 27.55 -9.24
C GLU A 85 -3.25 27.61 -8.42
N GLY A 86 -3.36 27.44 -7.10
CA GLY A 86 -2.22 27.38 -6.19
C GLY A 86 -1.27 26.23 -6.50
N ALA A 87 -1.81 25.08 -6.93
CA ALA A 87 -1.02 23.91 -7.33
C ALA A 87 -0.24 24.12 -8.63
N ALA A 88 -0.78 24.93 -9.55
CA ALA A 88 -0.08 25.32 -10.79
C ALA A 88 1.00 26.39 -10.57
N THR A 89 1.01 27.04 -9.40
CA THR A 89 1.91 28.14 -9.07
C THR A 89 2.82 27.77 -7.89
N LYS A 90 3.45 28.76 -7.25
CA LYS A 90 4.28 28.58 -6.02
C LYS A 90 3.55 29.03 -4.75
N ALA A 91 2.22 29.04 -4.76
CA ALA A 91 1.43 29.43 -3.60
C ALA A 91 1.56 28.43 -2.44
N ASN A 92 1.28 28.87 -1.21
CA ASN A 92 1.26 27.97 -0.06
C ASN A 92 -0.03 27.11 -0.07
N LEU A 93 0.12 25.85 -0.46
CA LEU A 93 -1.00 24.90 -0.51
C LEU A 93 -1.61 24.60 0.85
N MET A 94 -0.85 24.73 1.95
CA MET A 94 -1.38 24.49 3.29
C MET A 94 -2.42 25.54 3.66
N ASP A 95 -2.14 26.81 3.38
CA ASP A 95 -3.07 27.91 3.68
C ASP A 95 -4.37 27.76 2.88
N LEU A 96 -4.26 27.37 1.60
CA LEU A 96 -5.41 27.11 0.74
C LEU A 96 -6.22 25.89 1.21
N ALA A 97 -5.55 24.84 1.70
CA ALA A 97 -6.19 23.64 2.25
C ALA A 97 -6.94 23.94 3.57
N VAL A 98 -6.41 24.82 4.42
CA VAL A 98 -7.09 25.29 5.63
C VAL A 98 -8.39 26.01 5.26
N GLU A 99 -8.37 26.90 4.27
CA GLU A 99 -9.58 27.60 3.83
C GLU A 99 -10.60 26.67 3.16
N ALA A 100 -10.15 25.69 2.37
CA ALA A 100 -11.03 24.66 1.85
C ALA A 100 -11.66 23.80 2.96
N SER A 101 -10.89 23.43 3.99
CA SER A 101 -11.41 22.70 5.16
C SER A 101 -12.47 23.52 5.92
N ARG A 102 -12.22 24.83 6.09
CA ARG A 102 -13.16 25.78 6.69
C ARG A 102 -14.45 25.91 5.87
N ALA A 103 -14.35 25.84 4.54
CA ALA A 103 -15.48 25.78 3.61
C ALA A 103 -16.18 24.41 3.53
N ARG A 104 -15.79 23.44 4.39
CA ARG A 104 -16.33 22.07 4.40
C ARG A 104 -16.11 21.31 3.08
N CYS A 105 -14.98 21.57 2.41
CA CYS A 105 -14.46 20.68 1.39
C CYS A 105 -13.95 19.39 2.03
N THR A 106 -14.19 18.27 1.36
CA THR A 106 -13.77 16.95 1.82
C THR A 106 -12.31 16.69 1.44
N VAL A 107 -11.68 15.72 2.11
CA VAL A 107 -10.30 15.28 1.78
C VAL A 107 -10.19 14.88 0.31
N GLY A 108 -11.18 14.12 -0.20
CA GLY A 108 -11.22 13.72 -1.61
C GLY A 108 -11.28 14.91 -2.56
N GLU A 109 -12.16 15.88 -2.32
CA GLU A 109 -12.27 17.06 -3.20
C GLU A 109 -10.99 17.90 -3.23
N ILE A 110 -10.30 18.03 -2.09
CA ILE A 110 -9.01 18.73 -2.01
C ILE A 110 -7.93 17.98 -2.79
N SER A 111 -7.84 16.66 -2.61
CA SER A 111 -6.90 15.81 -3.35
C SER A 111 -7.19 15.83 -4.85
N ASP A 112 -8.47 15.75 -5.26
CA ASP A 112 -8.89 15.80 -6.67
C ASP A 112 -8.56 17.15 -7.31
N ALA A 113 -8.66 18.26 -6.55
CA ALA A 113 -8.26 19.58 -7.04
C ALA A 113 -6.75 19.67 -7.30
N MET A 114 -5.93 19.10 -6.41
CA MET A 114 -4.48 19.03 -6.60
C MET A 114 -4.09 18.06 -7.73
N GLU A 115 -4.81 16.96 -7.89
CA GLU A 115 -4.57 15.94 -8.91
C GLU A 115 -4.68 16.50 -10.33
N LYS A 116 -5.54 17.51 -10.56
CA LYS A 116 -5.65 18.18 -11.87
C LYS A 116 -4.33 18.77 -12.38
N VAL A 117 -3.42 19.13 -11.47
CA VAL A 117 -2.11 19.70 -11.81
C VAL A 117 -0.99 18.67 -11.64
N PHE A 118 -0.95 17.97 -10.50
CA PHE A 118 0.17 17.07 -10.19
C PHE A 118 0.05 15.69 -10.82
N THR A 119 -1.14 15.30 -11.30
CA THR A 119 -1.49 13.96 -11.77
C THR A 119 -1.26 12.87 -10.69
N ARG A 120 -1.56 11.61 -11.01
CA ARG A 120 -1.27 10.49 -10.10
C ARG A 120 0.07 9.86 -10.43
N TYR A 121 0.89 9.65 -9.40
CA TYR A 121 2.13 8.90 -9.57
C TYR A 121 1.85 7.44 -9.96
N ALA A 122 2.31 7.04 -11.14
CA ALA A 122 2.30 5.65 -11.59
C ALA A 122 3.67 5.02 -11.33
N ALA A 123 3.71 4.01 -10.47
CA ALA A 123 4.95 3.31 -10.15
C ALA A 123 5.38 2.40 -11.32
N VAL A 124 6.60 2.58 -11.81
CA VAL A 124 7.24 1.62 -12.73
C VAL A 124 7.87 0.52 -11.89
N ASN A 125 7.25 -0.66 -11.88
CA ASN A 125 7.75 -1.80 -11.12
C ASN A 125 8.88 -2.49 -11.89
N LYS A 126 10.01 -2.69 -11.21
CA LYS A 126 11.10 -3.54 -11.65
C LYS A 126 11.08 -4.78 -10.78
N MET A 127 11.15 -5.95 -11.39
CA MET A 127 11.11 -7.23 -10.67
C MET A 127 12.52 -7.65 -10.28
N VAL A 128 12.70 -8.06 -9.02
CA VAL A 128 13.92 -8.77 -8.60
C VAL A 128 13.85 -10.21 -9.11
N SER A 129 14.91 -10.69 -9.77
CA SER A 129 15.03 -12.07 -10.25
C SER A 129 16.25 -12.75 -9.62
N GLY A 130 16.15 -14.04 -9.34
CA GLY A 130 17.26 -14.90 -8.91
C GLY A 130 17.71 -14.77 -7.44
N ALA A 131 17.34 -13.69 -6.74
CA ALA A 131 17.80 -13.43 -5.36
C ALA A 131 17.36 -14.49 -4.33
N TYR A 132 16.18 -15.10 -4.53
CA TYR A 132 15.69 -16.18 -3.67
C TYR A 132 16.47 -17.48 -3.92
N LYS A 133 16.62 -17.87 -5.19
CA LYS A 133 17.31 -19.10 -5.61
C LYS A 133 18.78 -19.12 -5.18
N SER A 134 19.46 -17.98 -5.17
CA SER A 134 20.87 -17.90 -4.76
C SER A 134 21.08 -18.23 -3.28
N GLU A 135 20.11 -17.93 -2.41
CA GLU A 135 20.26 -18.11 -0.95
C GLU A 135 19.66 -19.43 -0.44
N PHE A 136 18.66 -19.98 -1.12
CA PHE A 136 17.99 -21.22 -0.71
C PHE A 136 18.90 -22.47 -0.84
N GLY A 137 19.84 -22.47 -1.80
CA GLY A 137 20.77 -23.59 -2.06
C GLY A 137 20.24 -24.63 -3.08
N GLN A 138 21.08 -25.61 -3.44
CA GLN A 138 20.70 -26.75 -4.29
C GLN A 138 20.07 -27.85 -3.42
N SER A 139 18.86 -27.59 -2.92
CA SER A 139 18.07 -28.58 -2.19
C SER A 139 17.10 -29.24 -3.17
N ASP A 140 16.92 -30.57 -3.09
CA ASP A 140 15.99 -31.38 -3.90
C ASP A 140 14.51 -30.89 -3.87
N GLU A 141 14.18 -30.03 -2.92
CA GLU A 141 12.87 -29.37 -2.81
C GLU A 141 12.66 -28.27 -3.86
N LEU A 142 13.71 -27.56 -4.28
CA LEU A 142 13.58 -26.49 -5.28
C LEU A 142 13.25 -27.04 -6.67
N THR A 143 13.71 -28.26 -6.97
CA THR A 143 13.39 -29.02 -8.19
C THR A 143 11.95 -29.52 -8.21
N LYS A 144 11.30 -29.70 -7.05
CA LYS A 144 9.88 -30.09 -6.95
C LYS A 144 8.92 -28.90 -7.08
N VAL A 145 9.35 -27.68 -6.75
CA VAL A 145 8.52 -26.46 -6.72
C VAL A 145 8.70 -25.58 -7.98
N VAL A 146 9.63 -25.93 -8.87
CA VAL A 146 9.71 -25.34 -10.22
C VAL A 146 9.13 -26.33 -11.24
N PRO A 147 7.80 -26.45 -11.39
CA PRO A 147 7.24 -26.87 -12.66
C PRO A 147 7.61 -25.81 -13.70
N GLY A 148 7.93 -26.23 -14.91
CA GLY A 148 8.35 -25.37 -16.02
C GLY A 148 7.32 -24.36 -16.52
N ASP A 149 6.31 -23.97 -15.73
CA ASP A 149 5.28 -23.03 -16.13
C ASP A 149 5.11 -21.87 -15.13
N PRO A 150 5.42 -20.63 -15.54
CA PRO A 150 5.37 -19.44 -14.67
C PRO A 150 3.96 -18.98 -14.29
N ILE A 151 2.91 -19.71 -14.67
CA ILE A 151 1.50 -19.31 -14.51
C ILE A 151 0.91 -19.77 -13.16
N LEU A 152 1.46 -20.82 -12.52
CA LEU A 152 0.88 -21.42 -11.32
C LEU A 152 1.24 -20.71 -9.99
N TRP A 153 2.26 -19.85 -9.98
CA TRP A 153 2.70 -19.16 -8.77
C TRP A 153 1.74 -18.06 -8.28
N ILE A 154 0.96 -17.45 -9.18
CA ILE A 154 0.00 -16.41 -8.82
C ILE A 154 -1.24 -17.00 -8.11
N THR A 155 -1.61 -18.24 -8.42
CA THR A 155 -2.83 -18.87 -7.87
C THR A 155 -2.63 -19.40 -6.45
N LEU A 156 -1.41 -19.82 -6.08
CA LEU A 156 -1.12 -20.41 -4.77
C LEU A 156 -0.95 -19.37 -3.65
N LEU A 157 -0.56 -18.13 -3.97
CA LEU A 157 -0.43 -17.07 -2.97
C LEU A 157 -1.79 -16.48 -2.53
N TYR A 158 -2.88 -16.75 -3.25
CA TYR A 158 -4.20 -16.15 -3.02
C TYR A 158 -5.21 -17.05 -2.28
N TRP A 159 -4.84 -18.28 -1.90
CA TRP A 159 -5.78 -19.26 -1.34
C TRP A 159 -5.33 -19.99 -0.06
N ARG A 160 -4.32 -19.48 0.64
CA ARG A 160 -3.83 -20.07 1.90
C ARG A 160 -3.98 -19.14 3.11
N PHE A 161 -5.20 -18.66 3.31
CA PHE A 161 -5.68 -18.15 4.59
C PHE A 161 -7.17 -18.53 4.71
N PRO A 162 -7.55 -19.51 5.56
CA PRO A 162 -8.80 -19.40 6.30
C PRO A 162 -8.69 -18.32 7.39
#